data_AF-A0A2W6C757-F1
#
_entry.id   AF-A0A2W6C757-F1
#
_cell.length_a   1.000
_cell.length_b   1.000
_cell.length_c   1.000
_cell.angle_alpha   90.00
_cell.angle_beta   90.00
_cell.angle_gamma   90.00
#
_symmetry.space_group_name_H-M   'P 1'
#
loop_
_entity.id
_entity.type
_entity.pdbx_description
1 polymer ?
#
loop_
_entity_poly.entity_id
_entity_poly.type
_entity_poly.pdbx_seq_one_letter_code
_entity_poly.pdbx_strand_id
1 'polypeptide(L)'
;MRAVIRNPRSNLSSKVRPVLGAFVVALTVAGCGSQGSSQDASPGSSTDISEATWTDGEWPFTVPRGILGCTKPQSVTFNVNGTLYGVNGTAIDHGNQPVDPIWKTASPGPRVDLGPMIQKGLSLCNG
;
A
#
# COMPACT_ATOMS: atom_id res chain seq x y z
N MET A 1 18.38 -18.81 35.46
CA MET A 1 19.00 -19.60 34.37
C MET A 1 18.30 -19.23 33.07
N ARG A 2 18.98 -18.55 32.14
CA ARG A 2 18.43 -18.08 30.85
C ARG A 2 18.80 -19.09 29.76
N ALA A 3 17.82 -19.63 29.04
CA ALA A 3 18.05 -20.49 27.88
C ALA A 3 18.01 -19.64 26.60
N VAL A 4 19.13 -19.58 25.90
CA VAL A 4 19.29 -18.94 24.58
C VAL A 4 19.03 -20.02 23.52
N ILE A 5 17.90 -19.94 22.82
CA ILE A 5 17.60 -20.84 21.69
C ILE A 5 18.17 -20.21 20.42
N ARG A 6 19.31 -20.74 19.96
CA ARG A 6 19.87 -20.47 18.63
C ARG A 6 19.24 -21.42 17.63
N ASN A 7 18.47 -20.91 16.67
CA ASN A 7 17.97 -21.71 15.55
C ASN A 7 18.98 -21.69 14.38
N PRO A 8 19.44 -22.83 13.86
CA PRO A 8 20.43 -22.87 12.79
C PRO A 8 19.84 -22.50 11.40
N ARG A 9 20.62 -21.74 10.63
CA ARG A 9 20.39 -21.45 9.21
C ARG A 9 20.63 -22.72 8.38
N SER A 10 19.58 -23.26 7.79
CA SER A 10 19.69 -24.35 6.81
C SER A 10 20.02 -23.77 5.43
N ASN A 11 21.29 -23.84 5.04
CA ASN A 11 21.71 -23.75 3.64
C ASN A 11 21.24 -25.02 2.92
N LEU A 12 20.40 -24.90 1.88
CA LEU A 12 20.17 -25.99 0.93
C LEU A 12 20.74 -25.60 -0.43
N SER A 13 21.97 -26.09 -0.66
CA SER A 13 22.74 -26.02 -1.88
C SER A 13 22.09 -26.84 -3.00
N SER A 14 21.95 -26.20 -4.16
CA SER A 14 21.51 -26.73 -5.45
C SER A 14 22.21 -28.04 -5.86
N LYS A 15 21.44 -29.02 -6.34
CA LYS A 15 21.92 -30.14 -7.16
C LYS A 15 20.93 -30.39 -8.30
N VAL A 16 21.18 -29.74 -9.44
CA VAL A 16 20.50 -30.01 -10.71
C VAL A 16 21.21 -31.20 -11.36
N ARG A 17 20.47 -32.27 -11.67
CA ARG A 17 20.96 -33.41 -12.46
C ARG A 17 20.36 -33.33 -13.86
N PRO A 18 21.16 -33.41 -14.95
CA PRO A 18 20.64 -33.39 -16.31
C PRO A 18 20.20 -34.81 -16.69
N VAL A 19 18.96 -34.97 -17.18
CA VAL A 19 18.54 -36.20 -17.87
C VAL A 19 18.34 -35.85 -19.33
N LEU A 20 19.19 -36.42 -20.19
CA LEU A 20 19.02 -36.47 -21.63
C LEU A 20 17.71 -37.20 -21.94
N GLY A 21 16.78 -36.51 -22.60
CA GLY A 21 15.53 -37.09 -23.09
C GLY A 21 14.89 -36.13 -24.08
N ALA A 22 15.08 -36.40 -25.37
CA ALA A 22 14.48 -35.65 -26.46
C ALA A 22 12.95 -35.77 -26.39
N PHE A 23 12.29 -34.71 -25.92
CA PHE A 23 10.85 -34.49 -26.09
C PHE A 23 10.67 -33.17 -26.84
N VAL A 24 10.14 -33.27 -28.05
CA VAL A 24 9.65 -32.14 -28.84
C VAL A 24 8.45 -31.58 -28.10
N VAL A 25 8.62 -30.45 -27.42
CA VAL A 25 7.54 -29.76 -26.69
C VAL A 25 7.23 -28.45 -27.40
N ALA A 26 5.97 -28.30 -27.77
CA ALA A 26 5.39 -27.14 -28.42
C ALA A 26 5.70 -25.84 -27.66
N LEU A 27 6.04 -24.79 -28.40
CA LEU A 27 6.18 -23.42 -27.90
C LEU A 27 4.83 -22.90 -27.39
N THR A 28 4.56 -23.09 -26.11
CA THR A 28 3.56 -22.31 -25.38
C THR A 28 4.26 -21.09 -24.80
N VAL A 29 3.82 -19.90 -25.21
CA VAL A 29 4.36 -18.63 -24.71
C VAL A 29 4.00 -18.53 -23.21
N ALA A 30 5.01 -18.71 -22.36
CA ALA A 30 4.90 -18.47 -20.93
C ALA A 30 4.90 -16.96 -20.67
N GLY A 31 3.72 -16.33 -20.67
CA GLY A 31 3.53 -14.99 -20.12
C GLY A 31 3.26 -15.07 -18.63
N CYS A 32 4.28 -15.25 -17.80
CA CYS A 32 4.14 -15.15 -16.35
C CYS A 32 4.31 -13.68 -15.94
N GLY A 33 3.21 -12.93 -15.93
CA GLY A 33 3.17 -11.59 -15.35
C GLY A 33 3.16 -11.71 -13.82
N SER A 34 4.34 -11.62 -13.20
CA SER A 34 4.48 -11.52 -11.75
C SER A 34 4.07 -10.12 -11.29
N GLN A 35 2.78 -9.84 -11.19
CA GLN A 35 2.32 -8.64 -10.49
C GLN A 35 2.27 -8.98 -9.01
N GLY A 36 3.38 -8.69 -8.33
CA GLY A 36 3.51 -8.77 -6.88
C GLY A 36 2.46 -7.88 -6.22
N SER A 37 1.33 -8.48 -5.89
CA SER A 37 0.34 -7.92 -4.97
C SER A 37 0.43 -8.77 -3.72
N SER A 38 1.40 -8.45 -2.86
CA SER A 38 1.37 -8.91 -1.47
C SER A 38 0.18 -8.23 -0.79
N GLN A 39 -1.02 -8.76 -1.07
CA GLN A 39 -2.21 -8.51 -0.27
C GLN A 39 -2.14 -9.42 0.94
N ASP A 40 -1.21 -9.10 1.85
CA ASP A 40 -1.26 -9.62 3.20
C ASP A 40 -2.37 -8.85 3.93
N ALA A 41 -3.45 -9.57 4.21
CA ALA A 41 -4.72 -9.09 4.69
C ALA A 41 -4.60 -8.27 5.99
N SER A 42 -4.84 -6.96 5.88
CA SER A 42 -5.44 -6.17 6.95
C SER A 42 -6.95 -6.06 6.64
N PRO A 43 -7.87 -6.09 7.63
CA PRO A 43 -9.32 -6.09 7.39
C PRO A 43 -9.84 -4.70 6.94
N GLY A 44 -9.31 -4.20 5.83
CA GLY A 44 -9.52 -2.87 5.32
C GLY A 44 -9.39 -2.81 3.80
N SER A 45 -10.23 -2.02 3.14
CA SER A 45 -10.16 -1.82 1.68
C SER A 45 -9.25 -0.66 1.31
N SER A 46 -8.72 -0.71 0.08
CA SER A 46 -7.88 0.36 -0.49
C SER A 46 -8.18 0.58 -1.97
N THR A 47 -7.85 1.77 -2.46
CA THR A 47 -8.04 2.17 -3.86
C THR A 47 -6.96 3.18 -4.29
N ASP A 48 -6.52 3.09 -5.55
CA ASP A 48 -5.62 4.07 -6.16
C ASP A 48 -6.40 5.34 -6.51
N ILE A 49 -5.87 6.49 -6.12
CA ILE A 49 -6.47 7.80 -6.43
C ILE A 49 -5.41 8.76 -6.94
N SER A 50 -5.84 9.68 -7.80
CA SER A 50 -4.97 10.69 -8.39
C SER A 50 -5.68 12.03 -8.52
N GLU A 51 -4.89 13.11 -8.54
CA GLU A 51 -5.36 14.47 -8.82
C GLU A 51 -6.11 14.55 -10.16
N ALA A 52 -5.61 13.85 -11.18
CA ALA A 52 -6.20 13.85 -12.52
C ALA A 52 -7.61 13.25 -12.58
N THR A 53 -7.94 12.37 -11.64
CA THR A 53 -9.24 11.68 -11.57
C THR A 53 -10.11 12.19 -10.41
N TRP A 54 -9.62 13.15 -9.63
CA TRP A 54 -10.30 13.63 -8.44
C TRP A 54 -11.39 14.63 -8.80
N THR A 55 -12.62 14.35 -8.36
CA THR A 55 -13.80 15.18 -8.67
C THR A 55 -14.46 15.77 -7.43
N ASP A 56 -14.03 15.38 -6.23
CA ASP A 56 -14.70 15.69 -4.96
C ASP A 56 -14.12 16.98 -4.33
N GLY A 57 -13.79 17.98 -5.16
CA GLY A 57 -13.21 19.26 -4.75
C GLY A 57 -11.76 19.46 -5.19
N GLU A 58 -11.05 20.38 -4.54
CA GLU A 58 -9.63 20.59 -4.80
C GLU A 58 -8.80 19.41 -4.28
N TRP A 59 -7.80 18.99 -5.06
CA TRP A 59 -6.86 17.96 -4.64
C TRP A 59 -5.99 18.45 -3.46
N PRO A 60 -6.02 17.77 -2.30
CA PRO A 60 -5.44 18.32 -1.07
C PRO A 60 -3.96 18.02 -0.90
N PHE A 61 -3.32 17.27 -1.80
CA PHE A 61 -1.93 16.84 -1.64
C PHE A 61 -0.98 17.52 -2.63
N THR A 62 0.29 17.64 -2.23
CA THR A 62 1.37 18.12 -3.12
C THR A 62 1.87 17.03 -4.07
N VAL A 63 1.53 15.77 -3.80
CA VAL A 63 1.83 14.63 -4.66
C VAL A 63 0.64 14.31 -5.57
N PRO A 64 0.87 13.90 -6.83
CA PRO A 64 -0.21 13.78 -7.81
C PRO A 64 -1.10 12.52 -7.65
N ARG A 65 -0.66 11.53 -6.86
CA ARG A 65 -1.37 10.26 -6.66
C ARG A 65 -0.90 9.48 -5.43
N GLY A 66 -1.67 8.49 -5.03
CA GLY A 66 -1.32 7.53 -4.00
C GLY A 66 -2.42 6.49 -3.78
N ILE A 67 -2.23 5.61 -2.80
CA ILE A 67 -3.22 4.59 -2.44
C ILE A 67 -3.95 5.07 -1.19
N LEU A 68 -5.25 5.35 -1.32
CA LEU A 68 -6.13 5.64 -0.20
C LEU A 68 -6.64 4.33 0.38
N GLY A 69 -6.51 4.14 1.69
CA GLY A 69 -6.99 2.96 2.38
C GLY A 69 -7.70 3.29 3.68
N CYS A 70 -8.51 2.35 4.14
CA CYS A 70 -9.00 2.36 5.51
C CYS A 70 -8.74 1.03 6.18
N THR A 71 -8.24 1.06 7.41
CA THR A 71 -8.16 -0.12 8.30
C THR A 71 -9.09 0.06 9.50
N LYS A 72 -9.63 -1.05 10.03
CA LYS A 72 -10.58 -1.00 11.16
C LYS A 72 -9.95 -0.37 12.42
N PRO A 73 -10.74 0.33 13.25
CA PRO A 73 -12.16 0.65 13.05
C PRO A 73 -12.43 1.71 11.96
N GLN A 74 -11.64 2.79 11.87
CA GLN A 74 -11.85 3.90 10.92
C GLN A 74 -10.55 4.66 10.63
N SER A 75 -9.44 3.94 10.49
CA SER A 75 -8.10 4.51 10.30
C SER A 75 -7.84 4.78 8.81
N VAL A 76 -8.08 6.02 8.38
CA VAL A 76 -7.89 6.44 6.97
C VAL A 76 -6.42 6.78 6.73
N THR A 77 -5.83 6.13 5.75
CA THR A 77 -4.42 6.29 5.40
C THR A 77 -4.22 6.59 3.93
N PHE A 78 -3.13 7.28 3.61
CA PHE A 78 -2.72 7.56 2.24
C PHE A 78 -1.26 7.10 2.07
N ASN A 79 -1.04 6.10 1.22
CA ASN A 79 0.28 5.57 0.93
C ASN A 79 0.88 6.26 -0.29
N VAL A 80 2.07 6.83 -0.12
CA VAL A 80 2.86 7.44 -1.18
C VAL A 80 4.23 6.79 -1.18
N ASN A 81 4.54 6.04 -2.24
CA ASN A 81 5.84 5.38 -2.44
C ASN A 81 6.30 4.55 -1.21
N GLY A 82 5.38 3.87 -0.54
CA GLY A 82 5.66 3.04 0.65
C GLY A 82 5.61 3.80 1.98
N THR A 83 5.46 5.12 1.97
CA THR A 83 5.24 5.89 3.21
C THR A 83 3.74 6.00 3.48
N LEU A 84 3.31 5.52 4.65
CA LEU A 84 1.91 5.50 5.05
C LEU A 84 1.58 6.71 5.94
N TYR A 85 0.77 7.63 5.41
CA TYR A 85 0.34 8.82 6.12
C TYR A 85 -1.06 8.63 6.71
N GLY A 86 -1.27 9.03 7.96
CA GLY A 86 -2.58 9.14 8.57
C GLY A 86 -3.30 10.39 8.07
N VAL A 87 -4.46 10.19 7.44
CA VAL A 87 -5.28 11.28 6.87
C VAL A 87 -6.27 11.83 7.91
N ASN A 88 -6.67 11.02 8.89
CA ASN A 88 -7.53 11.42 9.99
C ASN A 88 -6.87 11.19 11.36
N GLY A 89 -7.48 11.75 12.42
CA GLY A 89 -6.99 11.62 13.79
C GLY A 89 -6.82 10.15 14.22
N THR A 90 -7.80 9.30 13.94
CA THR A 90 -7.74 7.86 14.27
C THR A 90 -6.49 7.18 13.68
N ALA A 91 -6.13 7.48 12.43
CA ALA A 91 -4.94 6.91 11.84
C ALA A 91 -3.66 7.42 12.49
N ILE A 92 -3.62 8.69 12.88
CA ILE A 92 -2.48 9.27 13.60
C ILE A 92 -2.35 8.65 14.99
N ASP A 93 -3.47 8.47 15.71
CA ASP A 93 -3.52 7.84 17.03
C ASP A 93 -3.05 6.37 16.99
N HIS A 94 -3.21 5.71 15.84
CA HIS A 94 -2.67 4.37 15.58
C HIS A 94 -1.18 4.34 15.20
N GLY A 95 -0.49 5.49 15.21
CA GLY A 95 0.95 5.59 14.97
C GLY A 95 1.36 5.84 13.52
N ASN A 96 0.42 6.18 12.62
CA ASN A 96 0.78 6.56 11.26
C ASN A 96 1.39 7.97 11.21
N GLN A 97 2.24 8.23 10.22
CA GLN A 97 2.87 9.54 10.06
C GLN A 97 1.81 10.60 9.71
N PRO A 98 1.83 11.81 10.32
CA PRO A 98 0.87 12.85 9.98
C PRO A 98 1.03 13.30 8.52
N VAL A 99 -0.09 13.62 7.85
CA VAL A 99 -0.13 14.00 6.43
C VAL A 99 0.44 15.40 6.15
N ASP A 100 0.74 16.19 7.18
CA ASP A 100 1.31 17.54 7.13
C ASP A 100 2.39 17.78 6.08
N PRO A 101 3.39 16.90 5.88
CA PRO A 101 4.47 17.14 4.92
C PRO A 101 4.01 17.16 3.45
N ILE A 102 2.87 16.52 3.15
CA ILE A 102 2.32 16.43 1.79
C ILE A 102 0.99 17.16 1.65
N TRP A 103 0.51 17.82 2.71
CA TRP A 103 -0.75 18.55 2.69
C TRP A 103 -0.57 19.94 2.05
N LYS A 104 -1.23 20.15 0.92
CA LYS A 104 -1.19 21.38 0.13
C LYS A 104 -1.72 22.57 0.92
N THR A 105 -1.00 23.68 0.85
CA THR A 105 -1.43 24.99 1.34
C THR A 105 -2.06 25.77 0.19
N ALA A 106 -3.26 26.32 0.37
CA ALA A 106 -3.86 27.20 -0.62
C ALA A 106 -3.12 28.54 -0.65
N SER A 107 -2.91 29.12 -1.83
CA SER A 107 -2.19 30.40 -1.97
C SER A 107 -3.09 31.49 -2.54
N PRO A 108 -3.35 32.60 -1.80
CA PRO A 108 -3.19 32.76 -0.35
C PRO A 108 -4.35 32.10 0.43
N GLY A 109 -4.06 31.37 1.51
CA GLY A 109 -5.13 30.77 2.32
C GLY A 109 -4.69 29.66 3.29
N PRO A 110 -5.66 29.05 4.01
CA PRO A 110 -5.41 27.88 4.83
C PRO A 110 -5.03 26.66 3.98
N ARG A 111 -4.75 25.53 4.63
CA ARG A 111 -4.58 24.26 3.90
C ARG A 111 -5.87 23.87 3.18
N VAL A 112 -5.70 23.18 2.05
CA VAL A 112 -6.83 22.66 1.25
C VAL A 112 -7.66 21.70 2.10
N ASP A 113 -8.99 21.71 1.97
CA ASP A 113 -9.86 20.86 2.79
C ASP A 113 -9.58 19.37 2.61
N LEU A 114 -9.36 18.64 3.70
CA LEU A 114 -9.21 17.17 3.72
C LEU A 114 -10.54 16.44 3.87
N GLY A 115 -11.64 17.14 4.20
CA GLY A 115 -12.95 16.54 4.46
C GLY A 115 -13.39 15.53 3.40
N PRO A 116 -13.41 15.89 2.11
CA PRO A 116 -13.76 14.97 1.02
C PRO A 116 -12.84 13.73 0.94
N MET A 117 -11.54 13.90 1.19
CA MET A 117 -10.57 12.80 1.20
C MET A 117 -10.83 11.83 2.37
N ILE A 118 -11.12 12.37 3.55
CA ILE A 118 -11.48 11.58 4.74
C ILE A 118 -12.78 10.82 4.46
N GLN A 119 -13.81 11.46 3.92
CA GLN A 119 -15.09 10.82 3.60
C GLN A 119 -14.91 9.67 2.59
N LYS A 120 -14.14 9.91 1.52
CA LYS A 120 -13.80 8.87 0.53
C LYS A 120 -13.12 7.68 1.21
N GLY A 121 -12.13 7.95 2.06
CA GLY A 121 -11.39 6.91 2.79
C GLY A 121 -12.29 6.14 3.77
N LEU A 122 -13.15 6.83 4.51
CA LEU A 122 -14.10 6.20 5.43
C LEU A 122 -15.07 5.26 4.72
N SER A 123 -15.44 5.55 3.48
CA SER A 123 -16.28 4.64 2.69
C SER A 123 -15.64 3.27 2.43
N LEU A 124 -14.29 3.18 2.51
CA LEU A 124 -13.53 1.94 2.35
C LEU A 124 -13.46 1.09 3.63
N CYS A 125 -13.87 1.61 4.78
CA CYS A 125 -13.78 0.88 6.06
C CYS A 125 -14.79 -0.28 6.19
N ASN A 126 -15.77 -0.35 5.29
CA ASN A 126 -16.85 -1.34 5.30
C ASN A 126 -16.67 -2.48 4.28
N GLY A 127 -15.50 -2.55 3.63
CA GLY A 127 -15.18 -3.63 2.69
C GLY A 127 -14.64 -4.89 3.35
#